data_AF-A0A502FAR2-F1
#
_entry.id   AF-A0A502FAR2-F1
#
_cell.length_a   1.000
_cell.length_b   1.000
_cell.length_c   1.000
_cell.angle_alpha   90.00
_cell.angle_beta   90.00
_cell.angle_gamma   90.00
#
_symmetry.space_group_name_H-M   'P 1'
#
loop_
_entity.id
_entity.type
_entity.pdbx_description
1 polymer ?
#
loop_
_entity_poly.entity_id
_entity_poly.type
_entity_poly.pdbx_seq_one_letter_code
_entity_poly.pdbx_strand_id
1 'polypeptide(L)'
;MERIRNDRLIAAATHAHTHEHIKTVEDLPGYLLRKIEGFFAQYNQLRGKQFEPLRQGRPERARIVLERDMEAFRSKANLPPRER
;
A
#
# COMPACT_ATOMS: atom_id res chain seq x y z
N MET A 1 -5.56 15.51 -18.88
CA MET A 1 -5.09 14.19 -18.38
C MET A 1 -5.75 13.95 -17.03
N GLU A 2 -6.47 12.86 -16.88
CA GLU A 2 -7.08 12.48 -15.60
C GLU A 2 -6.01 11.84 -14.70
N ARG A 3 -5.85 12.36 -13.47
CA ARG A 3 -4.97 11.77 -12.45
C ARG A 3 -5.85 11.09 -11.42
N ILE A 4 -5.62 9.79 -11.22
CA ILE A 4 -6.35 8.98 -10.24
C ILE A 4 -5.41 8.67 -9.07
N ARG A 5 -5.88 8.90 -7.84
CA ARG A 5 -5.15 8.51 -6.63
C ARG A 5 -5.19 6.98 -6.51
N ASN A 6 -4.01 6.36 -6.42
CA ASN A 6 -3.87 4.90 -6.33
C ASN A 6 -2.87 4.53 -5.22
N ASP A 7 -3.32 4.67 -3.97
CA ASP A 7 -2.54 4.28 -2.79
C ASP A 7 -2.32 2.76 -2.77
N ARG A 8 -1.09 2.31 -2.50
CA ARG A 8 -0.73 0.88 -2.43
C ARG A 8 -0.22 0.52 -1.04
N LEU A 9 -0.73 -0.58 -0.51
CA LEU A 9 -0.29 -1.12 0.78
C LEU A 9 0.94 -2.04 0.58
N ILE A 10 1.92 -1.89 1.47
CA ILE A 10 3.06 -2.81 1.62
C ILE A 10 2.88 -3.46 2.99
N ALA A 11 2.99 -4.78 3.04
CA ALA A 11 2.86 -5.55 4.27
C ALA A 11 3.91 -6.67 4.31
N ALA A 12 4.37 -6.99 5.52
CA ALA A 12 5.22 -8.14 5.78
C ALA A 12 4.40 -9.26 6.44
N ALA A 13 4.75 -10.51 6.14
CA ALA A 13 4.13 -11.66 6.79
C ALA A 13 4.64 -11.79 8.24
N THR A 14 3.72 -11.76 9.21
CA THR A 14 4.04 -11.79 10.65
C THR A 14 4.64 -13.10 11.14
N HIS A 15 4.40 -14.21 10.42
CA HIS A 15 4.87 -15.55 10.81
C HIS A 15 6.21 -15.94 10.17
N ALA A 16 6.81 -15.05 9.37
CA ALA A 16 8.14 -15.26 8.86
C ALA A 16 9.15 -14.72 9.89
N HIS A 17 9.89 -15.60 10.56
CA HIS A 17 10.94 -15.22 11.51
C HIS A 17 11.95 -14.21 10.92
N THR A 18 12.16 -14.26 9.60
CA THR A 18 13.02 -13.31 8.87
C THR A 18 12.46 -11.89 8.77
N HIS A 19 11.18 -11.66 9.09
CA HIS A 19 10.50 -10.37 8.92
C HIS A 19 9.96 -9.79 10.23
N GLU A 20 10.20 -10.43 11.37
CA GLU A 20 9.70 -10.01 12.69
C GLU A 20 10.19 -8.61 13.10
N HIS A 21 11.35 -8.19 12.59
CA HIS A 21 11.94 -6.88 12.87
C HIS A 21 11.37 -5.75 12.00
N ILE A 22 10.58 -6.04 10.98
CA ILE A 22 10.09 -5.06 10.01
C ILE A 22 8.77 -4.47 10.53
N LYS A 23 8.82 -3.25 11.07
CA LYS A 23 7.65 -2.54 11.61
C LYS A 23 7.24 -1.37 10.74
N THR A 24 8.19 -0.76 10.04
CA THR A 24 7.96 0.34 9.13
C THR A 24 8.63 0.09 7.79
N VAL A 25 8.29 0.91 6.78
CA VAL A 25 8.87 0.78 5.44
C VAL A 25 10.35 1.17 5.43
N GLU A 26 10.77 1.98 6.41
CA GLU A 26 12.17 2.38 6.63
C GLU A 26 13.03 1.25 7.21
N ASP A 27 12.43 0.24 7.84
CA ASP A 27 13.13 -0.97 8.28
C ASP A 27 13.54 -1.87 7.10
N LEU A 28 12.94 -1.64 5.91
CA LEU A 28 13.36 -2.32 4.69
C LEU A 28 14.67 -1.72 4.17
N PRO A 29 15.55 -2.53 3.56
CA PRO A 29 16.72 -2.01 2.87
C PRO A 29 16.30 -0.93 1.85
N GLY A 30 16.85 0.28 1.96
CA GLY A 30 16.37 1.42 1.15
C GLY A 30 16.41 1.20 -0.37
N TYR A 31 17.22 0.26 -0.85
CA TYR A 31 17.24 -0.14 -2.27
C TYR A 31 15.98 -0.92 -2.69
N LEU A 32 15.35 -1.67 -1.77
CA LEU A 32 14.21 -2.52 -2.06
C LEU A 32 12.99 -1.66 -2.37
N LEU A 33 12.75 -0.63 -1.57
CA LEU A 33 11.64 0.28 -1.77
C LEU A 33 11.75 1.03 -3.11
N ARG A 34 12.95 1.52 -3.46
CA ARG A 34 13.22 2.11 -4.78
C ARG A 34 12.97 1.12 -5.93
N LYS A 35 13.31 -0.17 -5.75
CA LYS A 35 13.01 -1.20 -6.75
C LYS A 35 11.50 -1.43 -6.91
N ILE A 36 10.75 -1.44 -5.81
CA ILE A 36 9.28 -1.56 -5.84
C ILE A 36 8.66 -0.37 -6.58
N GLU A 37 9.09 0.86 -6.26
CA GLU A 37 8.62 2.07 -6.94
C GLU A 37 8.96 2.05 -8.44
N GLY A 38 10.20 1.70 -8.79
CA GLY A 38 10.67 1.58 -10.17
C GLY A 38 9.90 0.53 -10.96
N PHE A 39 9.57 -0.62 -10.35
CA PHE A 39 8.73 -1.65 -10.95
C PHE A 39 7.35 -1.09 -11.33
N PHE A 40 6.70 -0.33 -10.43
CA PHE A 40 5.40 0.26 -10.74
C PHE A 40 5.46 1.33 -11.83
N ALA A 41 6.48 2.18 -11.81
CA ALA A 41 6.68 3.19 -12.87
C ALA A 41 6.87 2.51 -14.24
N GLN A 42 7.77 1.53 -14.32
CA GLN A 42 8.08 0.84 -15.56
C GLN A 42 6.90 0.01 -16.07
N TYR A 43 6.22 -0.73 -15.20
CA TYR A 43 5.04 -1.52 -15.59
C TYR A 43 3.93 -0.64 -16.18
N ASN A 44 3.65 0.52 -15.58
CA ASN A 44 2.65 1.44 -16.11
C ASN A 44 3.11 2.09 -17.43
N GLN A 45 4.40 2.42 -17.55
CA GLN A 45 4.96 2.97 -18.78
C GLN A 45 4.79 2.00 -19.96
N LEU A 46 5.05 0.71 -19.76
CA LEU A 46 4.79 -0.34 -20.78
C LEU A 46 3.31 -0.44 -21.18
N ARG A 47 2.40 0.01 -20.32
CA ARG A 47 0.94 0.06 -20.56
C ARG A 47 0.49 1.43 -21.07
N GLY A 48 1.41 2.32 -21.44
CA GLY A 48 1.12 3.68 -21.92
C GLY A 48 0.61 4.64 -20.84
N LYS A 49 0.79 4.31 -19.55
CA LYS A 49 0.37 5.13 -18.41
C LYS A 49 1.59 5.68 -17.67
N GLN A 50 1.42 6.83 -17.03
CA GLN A 50 2.42 7.34 -16.10
C GLN A 50 2.03 7.03 -14.66
N PHE A 51 3.00 6.63 -13.87
CA PHE A 51 2.85 6.36 -12.44
C PHE A 51 3.89 7.18 -11.68
N GLU A 52 3.41 8.02 -10.77
CA GLU A 52 4.22 8.96 -9.99
C GLU A 52 4.15 8.57 -8.50
N PRO A 53 5.21 8.00 -7.91
CA PRO A 53 5.30 7.79 -6.47
C PRO A 53 5.32 9.14 -5.76
N LEU A 54 4.27 9.46 -4.98
CA LEU A 54 4.17 10.77 -4.33
C LEU A 54 4.81 10.82 -2.94
N ARG A 55 4.66 9.74 -2.16
CA ARG A 55 5.25 9.62 -0.82
C ARG A 55 5.18 8.20 -0.32
N GLN A 56 6.09 7.88 0.59
CA GLN A 56 6.03 6.69 1.42
C GLN A 56 5.17 6.99 2.67
N GLY A 57 4.29 6.07 3.04
CA GLY A 57 3.39 6.23 4.18
C GLY A 57 3.89 5.45 5.38
N ARG A 58 3.75 6.03 6.58
CA ARG A 58 3.95 5.31 7.83
C ARG A 58 2.82 4.29 8.08
N PRO A 59 3.04 3.25 8.91
CA PRO A 59 2.04 2.22 9.20
C PRO A 59 0.69 2.78 9.69
N GLU A 60 0.70 3.87 10.46
CA GLU A 60 -0.53 4.50 10.97
C GLU A 60 -1.40 5.02 9.82
N ARG A 61 -0.77 5.62 8.80
CA ARG A 61 -1.49 6.11 7.62
C ARG A 61 -2.00 4.96 6.76
N ALA A 62 -1.22 3.87 6.65
CA ALA A 62 -1.66 2.68 5.95
C ALA A 62 -2.90 2.07 6.60
N ARG A 63 -2.92 2.01 7.95
CA ARG A 63 -4.08 1.55 8.72
C ARG A 63 -5.33 2.40 8.48
N ILE A 64 -5.21 3.73 8.51
CA ILE A 64 -6.35 4.64 8.26
C ILE A 64 -6.95 4.40 6.86
N VAL A 65 -6.10 4.29 5.83
CA VAL A 65 -6.56 4.04 4.46
C VAL A 65 -7.26 2.68 4.37
N LEU A 66 -6.66 1.65 4.97
CA LEU A 66 -7.23 0.30 5.00
C LEU A 66 -8.59 0.27 5.71
N GLU A 67 -8.70 0.85 6.90
CA GLU A 67 -9.96 0.87 7.67
C GLU A 67 -11.08 1.58 6.90
N ARG A 68 -10.77 2.74 6.30
CA ARG A 68 -11.72 3.48 5.46
C ARG A 68 -12.18 2.66 4.25
N ASP A 69 -11.24 2.03 3.55
CA ASP A 69 -11.56 1.27 2.34
C ASP A 69 -12.31 -0.02 2.69
N MET A 70 -12.03 -0.65 3.85
CA MET A 70 -12.81 -1.77 4.39
C MET A 70 -14.25 -1.36 4.74
N GLU A 71 -14.45 -0.19 5.33
CA GLU A 71 -15.79 0.33 5.64
C GLU A 71 -16.59 0.63 4.37
N ALA A 72 -15.96 1.29 3.38
CA ALA A 72 -16.57 1.55 2.09
C ALA A 72 -16.93 0.25 1.35
N PHE A 73 -16.07 -0.77 1.41
CA PHE A 73 -16.35 -2.10 0.86
C PHE A 73 -17.54 -2.76 1.56
N ARG A 74 -17.57 -2.76 2.91
CA ARG A 74 -18.68 -3.33 3.69
C ARG A 74 -20.01 -2.65 3.39
N SER A 75 -20.02 -1.33 3.33
CA SER A 75 -21.22 -0.56 2.98
C SER A 75 -21.72 -0.93 1.59
N LYS A 76 -20.84 -1.01 0.58
CA LYS A 76 -21.22 -1.46 -0.77
C LYS A 76 -21.67 -2.92 -0.82
N ALA A 77 -21.13 -3.76 0.05
CA ALA A 77 -21.45 -5.19 0.14
C ALA A 77 -22.64 -5.50 1.08
N ASN A 78 -23.29 -4.49 1.68
CA ASN A 78 -24.32 -4.65 2.71
C ASN A 78 -23.91 -5.56 3.88
N LEU A 79 -22.63 -5.53 4.26
CA LEU A 79 -22.11 -6.30 5.39
C LEU A 79 -22.32 -5.54 6.71
N PRO A 80 -22.59 -6.23 7.83
CA PRO A 80 -22.74 -5.59 9.13
C PRO A 80 -21.45 -4.85 9.57
N PRO A 81 -21.55 -3.84 10.46
CA PRO A 81 -20.39 -3.15 11.01
C PRO A 81 -19.43 -4.11 11.71
N ARG A 82 -18.16 -3.71 11.83
CA ARG A 82 -17.18 -4.49 12.60
C ARG A 82 -17.52 -4.38 14.09
N GLU A 83 -17.65 -5.52 14.78
CA GLU A 83 -17.70 -5.55 16.24
C GLU A 83 -16.37 -5.01 16.81
N ARG A 84 -16.46 -4.18 17.85
CA ARG A 84 -15.31 -3.50 18.46
C ARG A 84 -14.55 -4.41 19.42
#